data_AF-A0A8J7GH09-F1
#
_entry.id   AF-A0A8J7GH09-F1
#
_cell.length_a   1.000
_cell.length_b   1.000
_cell.length_c   1.000
_cell.angle_alpha   90.00
_cell.angle_beta   90.00
_cell.angle_gamma   90.00
#
_symmetry.space_group_name_H-M   'P 1'
#
loop_
_entity.id
_entity.type
_entity.pdbx_description
1 polymer ?
#
loop_
_entity_poly.entity_id
_entity_poly.type
_entity_poly.pdbx_seq_one_letter_code
_entity_poly.pdbx_strand_id
1 'polypeptide(L)' 'MPTQAPPRGSNGTLAAARRWCEVTSTDYVPRLLAGSLGRAQAEGLDVLLQQADAKNLSLRRSPPWTPSGRSRSPAT' A
#
# COMPACT_ATOMS: atom_id res chain seq x y z
N MET A 1 -7.57 29.89 4.51
CA MET A 1 -7.67 28.63 3.73
C MET A 1 -7.03 27.53 4.55
N PRO A 2 -7.70 26.43 4.91
CA PRO A 2 -7.00 25.34 5.57
C PRO A 2 -6.05 24.75 4.53
N THR A 3 -4.74 24.93 4.74
CA THR A 3 -3.72 24.21 3.98
C THR A 3 -3.89 22.74 4.32
N GLN A 4 -4.67 22.04 3.49
CA GLN A 4 -4.89 20.62 3.62
C GLN A 4 -3.51 19.98 3.50
N ALA A 5 -3.05 19.30 4.57
CA ALA A 5 -1.75 18.65 4.58
C ALA A 5 -1.61 17.78 3.31
N PRO A 6 -0.42 17.75 2.68
CA PRO A 6 -0.23 16.99 1.47
C PRO A 6 -0.69 15.53 1.70
N PRO A 7 -1.38 14.93 0.72
CA PRO A 7 -1.98 13.61 0.86
C PRO A 7 -0.93 12.61 1.36
N ARG A 8 -1.30 11.81 2.37
CA ARG A 8 -0.42 10.77 2.89
C ARG A 8 -0.34 9.64 1.86
N GLY A 9 0.85 9.41 1.31
CA GLY A 9 1.14 8.29 0.42
C GLY A 9 1.25 6.94 1.14
N SER A 10 1.47 5.87 0.37
CA SER A 10 1.57 4.50 0.88
C SER A 10 2.90 4.23 1.61
N ASN A 11 2.82 3.82 2.87
CA ASN A 11 3.99 3.43 3.67
C ASN A 11 4.61 2.11 3.18
N GLY A 12 3.78 1.19 2.67
CA GLY A 12 4.26 -0.09 2.15
C GLY A 12 5.11 0.09 0.90
N THR A 13 4.70 0.99 0.01
CA THR A 13 5.43 1.34 -1.21
C THR A 13 6.83 1.87 -0.91
N LEU A 14 6.95 2.82 0.03
CA LEU A 14 8.23 3.37 0.45
C LEU A 14 9.12 2.32 1.13
N ALA A 15 8.55 1.49 2.01
CA ALA A 15 9.29 0.45 2.70
C ALA A 15 9.88 -0.60 1.72
N ALA A 16 9.12 -0.97 0.69
CA ALA A 16 9.58 -1.89 -0.34
C ALA A 16 10.67 -1.27 -1.22
N ALA A 17 10.49 -0.01 -1.66
CA ALA A 17 11.47 0.70 -2.48
C ALA A 17 12.80 0.89 -1.74
N ARG A 18 12.76 1.20 -0.44
CA ARG A 18 13.95 1.29 0.43
C ARG A 18 14.71 -0.05 0.58
N ARG A 19 14.08 -1.18 0.28
CA ARG A 19 14.70 -2.51 0.31
C ARG A 19 15.12 -2.99 -1.09
N TRP A 20 15.28 -2.06 -2.03
CA TRP A 20 15.71 -2.35 -3.40
C TRP A 20 14.74 -3.28 -4.15
N CYS A 21 13.45 -3.29 -3.77
CA CYS A 21 12.43 -3.97 -4.55
C CYS A 21 11.98 -3.08 -5.72
N GLU A 22 11.67 -3.69 -6.86
CA GLU A 22 10.92 -3.03 -7.92
C GLU A 22 9.46 -2.89 -7.47
N VAL A 23 8.99 -1.64 -7.29
CA VAL A 23 7.68 -1.36 -6.70
C VAL A 23 6.77 -0.70 -7.73
N THR A 24 5.64 -1.36 -8.00
CA THR A 24 4.51 -0.76 -8.69
C THR A 24 3.37 -0.55 -7.69
N SER A 25 3.03 0.70 -7.42
CA SER A 25 1.91 1.07 -6.54
C SER A 25 0.67 1.39 -7.38
N THR A 26 -0.46 0.79 -7.02
CA THR A 26 -1.73 1.01 -7.69
C THR A 26 -2.80 1.51 -6.74
N ASP A 27 -3.54 2.53 -7.17
CA ASP A 27 -4.69 3.06 -6.42
C ASP A 27 -5.74 3.61 -7.39
N TYR A 28 -6.99 3.63 -6.96
CA TYR A 28 -8.08 4.23 -7.72
C TYR A 28 -8.08 5.76 -7.59
N VAL A 29 -7.48 6.32 -6.52
CA VAL A 29 -7.40 7.76 -6.26
C VAL A 29 -6.04 8.33 -6.68
N PRO A 30 -5.97 9.16 -7.75
CA PRO A 30 -4.73 9.75 -8.22
C PRO A 30 -4.01 10.62 -7.18
N ARG A 31 -4.78 11.28 -6.30
CA ARG A 31 -4.23 12.17 -5.27
C ARG A 31 -3.41 11.43 -4.21
N LEU A 32 -3.73 10.16 -3.92
CA LEU A 32 -2.96 9.34 -2.97
C LEU A 32 -1.65 8.84 -3.60
N LEU A 33 -1.68 8.54 -4.91
CA LEU A 33 -0.48 8.23 -5.69
C LEU A 33 0.49 9.41 -5.71
N ALA A 34 0.00 10.63 -5.94
CA ALA A 34 0.83 11.84 -5.93
C ALA A 34 1.58 12.06 -4.60
N GLY A 35 0.93 11.77 -3.46
CA GLY A 35 1.58 11.83 -2.15
C GLY A 35 2.69 10.79 -1.95
N SER A 36 2.55 9.63 -2.60
CA SER A 36 3.56 8.57 -2.61
C SER A 36 4.74 8.94 -3.51
N LEU A 37 4.44 9.50 -4.70
CA LEU A 37 5.45 9.99 -5.64
C LEU A 37 6.34 11.06 -5.00
N GLY A 38 5.73 12.08 -4.39
CA GLY A 38 6.48 13.19 -3.81
C GLY A 38 7.45 12.74 -2.72
N ARG A 39 7.09 11.70 -1.96
CA ARG A 39 7.98 11.11 -0.95
C ARG A 39 9.06 10.23 -1.58
N ALA A 40 8.71 9.41 -2.57
CA ALA A 40 9.68 8.60 -3.29
C ALA A 40 10.74 9.48 -3.98
N GLN A 41 10.33 10.56 -4.63
CA GLN A 41 11.22 11.55 -5.26
C GLN A 41 12.11 12.25 -4.23
N ALA A 42 11.55 12.65 -3.07
CA ALA A 42 12.33 13.27 -2.00
C ALA A 42 13.41 12.32 -1.43
N GLU A 43 13.20 11.01 -1.52
CA GLU A 43 14.13 9.97 -1.07
C GLU A 43 14.98 9.38 -2.22
N GLY A 44 14.80 9.85 -3.46
CA GLY A 44 15.51 9.33 -4.64
C GLY A 44 15.15 7.88 -5.00
N LEU A 45 13.96 7.43 -4.62
CA LEU A 45 13.47 6.06 -4.83
C LEU A 45 12.74 5.95 -6.17
N ASP A 46 13.06 4.91 -6.93
CA ASP A 46 12.37 4.60 -8.18
C ASP A 46 11.11 3.78 -7.90
N VAL A 47 9.94 4.36 -8.20
CA VAL A 47 8.64 3.78 -7.89
C VAL A 47 7.69 4.08 -9.04
N LEU A 48 7.09 3.02 -9.59
CA LEU A 48 6.07 3.15 -10.63
C LEU A 48 4.70 3.34 -9.97
N LEU A 49 3.95 4.31 -10.48
CA LEU A 49 2.58 4.58 -10.04
C LEU A 49 1.62 4.36 -11.20
N GLN A 50 0.65 3.49 -10.99
CA GLN A 50 -0.36 3.19 -11.98
C GLN A 50 -1.75 3.35 -11.35
N GLN A 51 -2.58 4.22 -11.93
CA GLN A 51 -3.97 4.30 -11.51
C GLN A 51 -4.70 3.05 -11.98
N ALA A 52 -5.13 2.21 -11.05
CA ALA A 52 -5.86 0.99 -11.34
C ALA A 52 -6.78 0.63 -10.19
N ASP A 53 -7.97 0.11 -10.51
CA ASP A 53 -8.87 -0.46 -9.50
C ASP A 53 -8.47 -1.91 -9.24
N ALA A 54 -8.02 -2.19 -8.01
CA ALA A 54 -7.64 -3.52 -7.56
C ALA A 54 -8.80 -4.54 -7.68
N LYS A 55 -10.06 -4.10 -7.65
CA LYS A 55 -11.23 -4.98 -7.86
C LYS A 55 -11.39 -5.43 -9.30
N ASN A 56 -10.91 -4.64 -10.25
CA ASN A 56 -10.95 -4.95 -11.67
C ASN A 56 -9.68 -5.69 -12.13
N LEU A 57 -8.67 -5.78 -11.27
CA LEU A 57 -7.54 -6.67 -11.47
C LEU A 57 -8.01 -8.12 -11.23
N SER A 58 -7.75 -9.00 -12.20
CA SER A 58 -8.10 -10.42 -12.10
C SER A 58 -7.18 -11.14 -11.11
N LEU A 59 -7.45 -10.98 -9.82
CA LEU A 59 -6.69 -11.61 -8.74
C LEU A 59 -7.32 -12.97 -8.39
N ARG A 60 -6.49 -14.01 -8.31
CA ARG A 60 -6.91 -15.34 -7.85
C ARG A 60 -7.40 -15.22 -6.41
N ARG A 61 -8.68 -15.49 -6.16
CA ARG A 61 -9.23 -15.57 -4.81
C ARG A 61 -8.60 -16.77 -4.08
N SER A 62 -7.98 -16.51 -2.93
CA SER A 62 -7.62 -17.56 -1.98
C SER A 62 -8.88 -18.19 -1.38
N PRO A 63 -8.82 -19.47 -0.98
CA PRO A 63 -9.91 -20.08 -0.23
C PRO A 63 -10.17 -19.27 1.05
N PRO A 64 -11.43 -19.28 1.56
CA PRO A 64 -11.75 -18.59 2.80
C PRO A 64 -10.84 -19.09 3.93
N TRP A 65 -10.30 -18.16 4.71
CA TRP A 65 -9.47 -18.51 5.85
C TRP A 65 -10.30 -19.29 6.87
N THR A 66 -9.86 -20.51 7.20
CA THR A 66 -10.40 -21.30 8.31
C THR A 66 -9.55 -21.04 9.56
N PRO A 67 -10.11 -20.44 10.63
CA PRO A 67 -9.43 -20.38 11.91
C PRO A 67 -9.14 -21.80 12.39
N SER A 68 -7.87 -22.21 12.40
CA SER A 68 -7.45 -23.35 13.21
C SER A 68 -7.57 -22.90 14.66
N GLY A 69 -8.53 -23.45 15.39
CA GLY A 69 -8.86 -23.07 16.77
C GLY A 69 -7.64 -23.05 17.68
N ARG A 70 -7.11 -21.86 17.94
CA ARG A 70 -6.29 -21.58 19.11
C ARG A 70 -7.23 -21.07 20.18
N SER A 71 -7.73 -21.96 21.03
CA SER A 71 -8.34 -21.56 22.29
C SER A 71 -7.27 -20.79 23.07
N ARG A 72 -7.55 -19.53 23.42
CA ARG A 72 -6.78 -18.87 24.48
C ARG A 72 -7.29 -19.47 25.78
N SER A 73 -6.50 -20.34 26.41
CA SER A 73 -6.71 -20.65 27.81
C SER A 73 -6.53 -19.35 28.61
N PRO A 74 -7.47 -18.96 29.48
CA PRO A 74 -7.24 -17.86 30.40
C PRO A 74 -6.14 -18.28 31.38
N ALA A 75 -5.14 -17.42 31.57
CA ALA A 75 -4.13 -17.60 32.61
C ALA A 75 -4.79 -17.35 33.98
N THR A 76 -4.62 -18.31 34.90
CA THR A 76 -5.00 -18.24 36.32
C THR A 76 -4.09 -17.28 37.08
#